data_AF-A0A961DQC5-F1
#
_entry.id   AF-A0A961DQC5-F1
#
_cell.length_a   1.000
_cell.length_b   1.000
_cell.length_c   1.000
_cell.angle_alpha   90.00
_cell.angle_beta   90.00
_cell.angle_gamma   90.00
#
_symmetry.space_group_name_H-M   'P 1'
#
loop_
_entity.id
_entity.type
_entity.pdbx_description
1 polymer ?
#
loop_
_entity_poly.entity_id
_entity_poly.type
_entity_poly.pdbx_seq_one_letter_code
_entity_poly.pdbx_strand_id
1 'polypeptide(L)'
;MPEPAINAEQRPIDTTPVHTDDLPLTPLRDRNIEVSSWIEAPRDLIDLHLTLPPEAPDQTGAGRTRRTFYKRRIGPWLLWRTGPAA
;
A
#
# COMPACT_ATOMS: atom_id res chain seq x y z
N MET A 1 -11.02 19.73 -18.41
CA MET A 1 -11.03 19.54 -16.95
C MET A 1 -9.89 18.58 -16.64
N PRO A 2 -8.95 18.85 -15.72
CA PRO A 2 -7.96 17.84 -15.36
C PRO A 2 -8.71 16.65 -14.76
N GLU A 3 -8.40 15.44 -15.23
CA GLU A 3 -8.96 14.20 -14.67
C GLU A 3 -8.68 14.20 -13.16
N PRO A 4 -9.66 13.83 -12.31
CA PRO A 4 -9.43 13.76 -10.88
C PRO A 4 -8.25 12.81 -10.64
N ALA A 5 -7.24 13.30 -9.93
CA ALA A 5 -6.11 12.47 -9.56
C ALA A 5 -6.64 11.20 -8.87
N ILE A 6 -6.43 10.04 -9.49
CA ILE A 6 -6.90 8.76 -8.95
C ILE A 6 -6.40 8.67 -7.50
N ASN A 7 -7.35 8.52 -6.57
CA ASN A 7 -7.02 8.42 -5.15
C ASN A 7 -6.06 7.24 -4.96
N ALA A 8 -5.10 7.39 -4.05
CA ALA A 8 -4.12 6.34 -3.81
C ALA A 8 -4.79 4.98 -3.52
N GLU A 9 -5.98 4.98 -2.93
CA GLU A 9 -6.76 3.78 -2.58
C GLU A 9 -7.46 3.11 -3.77
N GLN A 10 -7.60 3.82 -4.90
CA GLN A 10 -8.28 3.33 -6.11
C GLN A 10 -7.31 2.78 -7.17
N ARG A 11 -5.99 2.83 -6.90
CA ARG A 11 -4.97 2.35 -7.83
C ARG A 11 -4.94 0.83 -7.86
N PRO A 12 -4.62 0.22 -9.02
CA PRO A 12 -4.48 -1.22 -9.12
C PRO A 12 -3.44 -1.72 -8.12
N ILE A 13 -3.79 -2.80 -7.45
CA ILE A 13 -2.92 -3.48 -6.50
C ILE A 13 -1.98 -4.36 -7.31
N ASP A 14 -0.69 -4.12 -7.16
CA ASP A 14 0.37 -4.93 -7.75
C ASP A 14 0.79 -5.98 -6.73
N THR A 15 0.44 -7.23 -7.02
CA THR A 15 0.80 -8.38 -6.20
C THR A 15 2.12 -9.03 -6.63
N THR A 16 2.83 -8.44 -7.60
CA THR A 16 4.09 -8.99 -8.13
C THR A 16 5.15 -8.99 -7.04
N PRO A 17 5.86 -10.11 -6.82
CA PRO A 17 6.91 -10.18 -5.83
C PRO A 17 8.04 -9.19 -6.19
N VAL A 18 8.34 -8.24 -5.30
CA VAL A 18 9.36 -7.20 -5.46
C VAL A 18 10.44 -7.30 -4.40
N HIS A 19 11.67 -7.01 -4.80
CA HIS A 19 12.81 -6.89 -3.89
C HIS A 19 12.94 -5.47 -3.35
N THR A 20 13.66 -5.31 -2.22
CA THR A 20 13.93 -3.98 -1.65
C THR A 20 14.64 -3.04 -2.63
N ASP A 21 15.51 -3.61 -3.46
CA ASP A 21 16.27 -2.85 -4.48
C ASP A 21 15.41 -2.40 -5.66
N ASP A 22 14.35 -3.15 -5.96
CA ASP A 22 13.39 -2.83 -7.03
C ASP A 22 12.36 -1.77 -6.60
N LEU A 23 12.22 -1.52 -5.29
CA LEU A 23 11.31 -0.49 -4.78
C LEU A 23 11.78 0.91 -5.21
N PRO A 24 10.97 1.63 -6.02
CA PRO A 24 11.38 2.91 -6.56
C PRO A 24 11.48 3.95 -5.45
N LEU A 25 12.47 4.84 -5.61
CA LEU A 25 12.68 6.01 -4.73
C LEU A 25 11.57 7.05 -4.86
N THR A 26 10.86 7.04 -5.99
CA THR A 26 9.73 7.94 -6.24
C THR A 26 8.43 7.35 -5.72
N PRO A 27 7.49 8.19 -5.26
CA PRO A 27 6.17 7.71 -4.85
C PRO A 27 5.44 7.10 -6.05
N LEU A 28 5.00 5.83 -5.93
CA LEU A 28 4.24 5.18 -6.98
C LEU A 28 2.91 5.92 -7.16
N ARG A 29 2.63 6.34 -8.39
CA ARG A 29 1.35 6.98 -8.75
C ARG A 29 0.42 6.05 -9.52
N ASP A 30 0.96 5.01 -10.11
CA ASP A 30 0.25 4.14 -11.06
C ASP A 30 -0.28 2.86 -10.40
N ARG A 31 0.35 2.39 -9.32
CA ARG A 31 0.02 1.12 -8.66
C ARG A 31 0.34 1.15 -7.17
N ASN A 32 -0.27 0.26 -6.40
CA ASN A 32 0.06 0.03 -5.00
C ASN A 32 0.71 -1.34 -4.81
N ILE A 33 1.88 -1.39 -4.19
CA ILE A 33 2.55 -2.66 -3.84
C ILE A 33 2.14 -3.04 -2.41
N GLU A 34 1.66 -4.26 -2.22
CA GLU A 34 1.35 -4.81 -0.89
C GLU A 34 2.62 -5.26 -0.17
N VAL A 35 2.63 -5.21 1.18
CA VAL A 35 3.74 -5.81 1.93
C VAL A 35 3.91 -7.29 1.63
N SER A 36 2.81 -8.01 1.40
CA SER A 36 2.83 -9.44 1.08
C SER A 36 3.59 -9.74 -0.23
N SER A 37 3.76 -8.72 -1.08
CA SER A 37 4.53 -8.78 -2.31
C SER A 37 5.99 -8.36 -2.12
N TRP A 38 6.37 -7.78 -1.00
CA TRP A 38 7.77 -7.48 -0.70
C TRP A 38 8.48 -8.71 -0.13
N ILE A 39 9.44 -9.25 -0.89
CA ILE A 39 10.12 -10.52 -0.58
C ILE A 39 10.92 -10.43 0.72
N GLU A 40 11.58 -9.30 0.96
CA GLU A 40 12.43 -9.06 2.14
C GLU A 40 11.64 -8.41 3.28
N ALA A 41 10.31 -8.43 3.22
CA ALA A 41 9.48 -7.82 4.25
C ALA A 41 9.74 -8.45 5.63
N PRO A 42 10.01 -7.62 6.66
CA PRO A 42 10.15 -8.12 8.02
C PRO A 42 8.82 -8.74 8.47
N ARG A 43 8.93 -9.84 9.22
CA ARG A 43 7.76 -10.62 9.65
C ARG A 43 6.76 -9.79 10.45
N ASP A 44 7.23 -8.87 11.29
CA ASP A 44 6.35 -7.94 12.03
C ASP A 44 5.46 -7.08 11.12
N LEU A 45 5.93 -6.72 9.92
CA LEU A 45 5.17 -5.91 8.97
C LEU A 45 4.16 -6.76 8.19
N ILE A 46 4.51 -8.02 7.90
CA ILE A 46 3.58 -9.02 7.34
C ILE A 46 2.50 -9.35 8.38
N ASP A 47 2.88 -9.59 9.64
CA ASP A 47 1.97 -9.88 10.73
C ASP A 47 1.01 -8.71 10.98
N LEU A 48 1.53 -7.48 10.95
CA LEU A 48 0.70 -6.28 10.99
C LEU A 48 -0.29 -6.25 9.82
N HIS A 49 0.12 -6.62 8.60
CA HIS A 49 -0.80 -6.70 7.46
C HIS A 49 -1.90 -7.75 7.64
N LEU A 50 -1.57 -8.91 8.19
CA LEU A 50 -2.52 -10.01 8.42
C LEU A 50 -3.45 -9.76 9.61
N THR A 51 -2.98 -9.04 10.63
CA THR A 51 -3.72 -8.77 11.88
C THR A 51 -4.72 -7.61 11.74
N LEU A 52 -4.64 -6.82 10.66
CA LEU A 52 -5.59 -5.73 10.44
C LEU A 52 -6.97 -6.29 10.08
N PRO A 53 -8.02 -5.98 10.87
CA PRO A 53 -9.36 -6.38 10.50
C PRO A 53 -9.80 -5.65 9.22
N PRO A 54 -10.57 -6.29 8.31
CA PRO A 54 -11.22 -5.58 7.23
C PRO A 54 -12.17 -4.54 7.83
N GLU A 55 -12.09 -3.29 7.38
CA GLU A 55 -12.98 -2.24 7.87
C GLU A 55 -14.40 -2.51 7.34
N ALA A 56 -15.41 -2.25 8.17
CA ALA A 56 -16.78 -2.26 7.71
C ALA A 56 -16.92 -1.26 6.55
N PRO A 57 -17.67 -1.58 5.48
CA PRO A 57 -17.86 -0.65 4.39
C PRO A 57 -18.44 0.65 4.96
N ASP A 58 -17.74 1.76 4.71
CA ASP A 58 -18.29 3.08 4.99
C ASP A 58 -19.58 3.28 4.17
N GLN A 59 -20.44 4.22 4.57
CA GLN A 59 -21.74 4.50 3.93
C GLN A 59 -21.63 4.85 2.44
N THR A 60 -20.41 5.11 1.95
CA THR A 60 -20.07 5.31 0.54
C THR A 60 -19.99 4.00 -0.27
N GLY A 61 -20.10 2.82 0.37
CA GLY A 61 -19.95 1.50 -0.29
C GLY A 61 -18.50 1.17 -0.70
N ALA A 62 -17.56 2.07 -0.46
CA ALA A 62 -16.13 1.86 -0.64
C ALA A 62 -15.59 1.11 0.58
N GLY A 63 -15.78 -0.21 0.63
CA GLY A 63 -15.08 -1.06 1.59
C GLY A 63 -13.58 -0.89 1.47
N ARG A 64 -12.97 -0.11 2.37
CA ARG A 64 -11.52 0.06 2.43
C ARG A 64 -10.94 -1.18 3.11
N THR A 65 -10.55 -2.16 2.31
CA THR A 65 -9.75 -3.27 2.84
C THR A 65 -8.46 -2.66 3.40
N ARG A 66 -8.25 -2.78 4.72
CA ARG A 66 -7.03 -2.32 5.40
C ARG A 66 -5.85 -3.16 4.92
N ARG A 67 -5.18 -2.69 3.87
CA ARG A 67 -3.98 -3.30 3.31
C ARG A 67 -2.78 -2.39 3.57
N THR A 68 -1.68 -3.00 4.00
CA THR A 68 -0.41 -2.31 4.15
C THR A 68 0.22 -2.13 2.78
N PHE A 69 0.31 -0.88 2.33
CA PHE A 69 0.86 -0.53 1.02
C PHE A 69 2.15 0.26 1.14
N TYR A 70 3.07 0.01 0.22
CA TYR A 70 4.27 0.80 0.05
C TYR A 70 3.91 2.23 -0.42
N LYS A 71 4.49 3.25 0.23
CA LYS A 71 4.27 4.66 -0.14
C LYS A 71 5.45 5.25 -0.88
N ARG A 72 6.64 5.19 -0.28
CA ARG A 72 7.88 5.76 -0.83
C ARG A 72 9.10 5.27 -0.06
N ARG A 73 10.27 5.43 -0.67
CA ARG A 73 11.56 5.25 -0.03
C ARG A 73 12.19 6.61 0.21
N ILE A 74 12.73 6.80 1.41
CA ILE A 74 13.36 8.04 1.87
C ILE A 74 14.80 7.67 2.25
N GLY A 75 15.71 7.72 1.28
CA GLY A 75 17.08 7.25 1.47
C GLY A 75 17.12 5.76 1.89
N PRO A 76 17.64 5.42 3.08
CA PRO A 76 17.65 4.05 3.58
C PRO A 76 16.32 3.58 4.20
N TRP A 77 15.31 4.45 4.29
CA TRP A 77 14.04 4.14 4.96
C TRP A 77 12.94 3.80 3.96
N LEU A 78 12.14 2.76 4.24
CA LEU A 78 10.93 2.43 3.48
C LEU A 78 9.70 2.87 4.28
N LEU A 79 8.86 3.70 3.67
CA LEU A 79 7.60 4.12 4.27
C LEU A 79 6.46 3.22 3.79
N TRP A 80 5.87 2.51 4.74
CA TRP A 80 4.67 1.70 4.57
C TRP A 80 3.51 2.40 5.26
N ARG A 81 2.34 2.43 4.63
CA ARG A 81 1.12 2.94 5.26
C ARG A 81 0.15 1.80 5.45
N THR A 82 -0.37 1.70 6.66
CA THR A 82 -1.52 0.88 7.01
C THR A 82 -2.69 1.76 7.43
N GLY A 83 -3.91 1.33 7.10
CA GLY A 83 -5.15 2.03 7.48
C GLY A 83 -5.51 3.22 6.58
N PRO A 84 -6.69 3.81 6.81
CA PRO A 84 -7.22 4.88 5.98
C PRO A 84 -6.34 6.13 6.02
N ALA A 85 -6.35 6.85 4.90
CA ALA A 85 -5.92 8.23 4.91
C ALA A 85 -6.96 9.08 5.63
N ALA A 86 -6.76 9.28 6.94
CA ALA A 86 -7.36 10.42 7.63
C ALA A 86 -6.91 11.73 6.96
#